data_AF-A0AB39XG37-F1
#
_entry.id   AF-A0AB39XG37-F1
#
_cell.length_a   1.000
_cell.length_b   1.000
_cell.length_c   1.000
_cell.angle_alpha   90.00
_cell.angle_beta   90.00
_cell.angle_gamma   90.00
#
_symmetry.space_group_name_H-M   'P 1'
#
loop_
_entity.id
_entity.type
_entity.pdbx_description
1 polymer ?
#
loop_
_entity_poly.entity_id
_entity_poly.type
_entity_poly.pdbx_seq_one_letter_code
_entity_poly.pdbx_strand_id
1 'polypeptide(L)'
;MFKQVFSACFFVVLSSICSEARPYRIGHAPECNVIMPCDFSSAQPRGERISQYSLQAYRPKQLVVTAANSLAMSVPAESRIVGGRPPGCPAAFCGCGAALRVFGRVVPELNLAANWLRFPRTSPSPGMVAARRGHVFVLEQHLGGDIWMAYDANSGGHATRMHARSLRGYTVVNPHGAA
;
A
#
# COMPACT_ATOMS: atom_id res chain seq x y z
N MET A 1 -14.73 32.09 43.44
CA MET A 1 -13.95 31.47 42.34
C MET A 1 -13.16 30.29 42.91
N PHE A 2 -12.95 29.22 42.11
CA PHE A 2 -12.16 28.00 42.41
C PHE A 2 -12.78 26.82 43.17
N LYS A 3 -13.99 26.32 42.83
CA LYS A 3 -14.44 25.01 43.35
C LYS A 3 -15.34 24.18 42.40
N GLN A 4 -15.06 24.04 41.10
CA GLN A 4 -15.81 23.06 40.27
C GLN A 4 -15.05 22.35 39.12
N VAL A 5 -13.72 22.47 38.99
CA VAL A 5 -13.02 21.95 37.78
C VAL A 5 -12.26 20.62 37.97
N PHE A 6 -12.15 20.09 39.19
CA PHE A 6 -11.31 18.89 39.43
C PHE A 6 -12.03 17.53 39.34
N SER A 7 -13.33 17.50 39.08
CA SER A 7 -14.11 16.24 39.16
C SER A 7 -14.11 15.39 37.87
N ALA A 8 -13.68 15.93 36.74
CA ALA A 8 -13.76 15.21 35.45
C ALA A 8 -12.46 14.46 35.06
N CYS A 9 -11.31 14.79 35.66
CA CYS A 9 -10.04 14.14 35.32
C CYS A 9 -9.73 12.89 36.15
N PHE A 10 -10.41 12.66 37.28
CA PHE A 10 -10.12 11.51 38.14
C PHE A 10 -10.87 10.22 37.73
N PHE A 11 -11.97 10.34 36.97
CA PHE A 11 -12.78 9.18 36.58
C PHE A 11 -12.31 8.48 35.29
N VAL A 12 -11.40 9.07 34.52
CA VAL A 12 -10.91 8.46 33.26
C VAL A 12 -9.70 7.53 33.50
N VAL A 13 -9.12 7.52 34.70
CA VAL A 13 -7.89 6.76 35.01
C VAL A 13 -8.16 5.34 35.54
N LEU A 14 -9.40 4.94 35.79
CA LEU A 14 -9.74 3.66 36.45
C LEU A 14 -10.48 2.62 35.61
N SER A 15 -10.57 2.78 34.28
CA SER A 15 -11.11 1.74 33.39
C SER A 15 -10.08 1.28 32.35
N SER A 16 -8.86 0.97 32.80
CA SER A 16 -8.02 -0.01 32.10
C SER A 16 -8.53 -1.40 32.44
N ILE A 17 -9.52 -1.85 31.68
CA ILE A 17 -9.99 -3.23 31.75
C ILE A 17 -8.94 -4.06 31.02
N CYS A 18 -8.21 -4.89 31.77
CA CYS A 18 -7.34 -5.91 31.21
C CYS A 18 -8.15 -6.79 30.26
N SER A 19 -7.78 -6.83 28.99
CA SER A 19 -8.35 -7.78 28.05
C SER A 19 -7.87 -9.17 28.45
N GLU A 20 -8.72 -9.91 29.16
CA GLU A 20 -8.45 -11.28 29.57
C GLU A 20 -8.42 -12.18 28.33
N ALA A 21 -7.21 -12.57 27.93
CA ALA A 21 -7.01 -13.55 26.88
C ALA A 21 -7.58 -14.89 27.37
N ARG A 22 -8.67 -15.35 26.75
CA ARG A 22 -9.26 -16.66 27.04
C ARG A 22 -8.18 -17.73 26.88
N PRO A 23 -8.06 -18.70 27.82
CA PRO A 23 -7.20 -19.85 27.60
C PRO A 23 -7.73 -20.65 26.40
N TYR A 24 -6.89 -20.79 25.38
CA TYR A 24 -7.18 -21.61 24.22
C TYR A 24 -7.17 -23.08 24.65
N ARG A 25 -8.36 -23.67 24.87
CA ARG A 25 -8.50 -25.13 24.93
C ARG A 25 -8.35 -25.68 23.52
N ILE A 26 -7.27 -26.42 23.28
CA ILE A 26 -7.11 -27.23 22.07
C ILE A 26 -8.09 -28.41 22.19
N GLY A 27 -9.26 -28.29 21.56
CA GLY A 27 -10.09 -29.45 21.25
C GLY A 27 -9.47 -30.16 20.06
N HIS A 28 -8.77 -31.27 20.31
CA HIS A 28 -8.21 -32.11 19.25
C HIS A 28 -9.38 -32.83 18.54
N ALA A 29 -9.78 -32.35 17.37
CA ALA A 29 -10.65 -33.10 16.47
C ALA A 29 -9.80 -34.18 15.78
N PRO A 30 -10.12 -35.48 15.88
CA PRO A 30 -9.24 -36.57 15.43
C PRO A 30 -9.09 -36.72 13.91
N GLU A 31 -9.67 -35.83 13.11
CA GLU A 31 -9.73 -35.98 11.64
C GLU A 31 -9.08 -34.81 10.87
N CYS A 32 -8.48 -33.81 11.53
CA CYS A 32 -7.80 -32.69 10.86
C CYS A 32 -6.28 -32.81 10.96
N ASN A 33 -5.66 -33.42 9.95
CA ASN A 33 -4.21 -33.54 9.80
C ASN A 33 -3.54 -32.24 9.26
N VAL A 34 -3.98 -31.08 9.73
CA VAL A 34 -3.41 -29.79 9.34
C VAL A 34 -2.76 -29.16 10.57
N ILE A 35 -1.50 -29.51 10.80
CA ILE A 35 -0.63 -28.77 11.70
C ILE A 35 -0.17 -27.54 10.92
N MET A 36 -0.68 -26.36 11.24
CA MET A 36 -0.12 -25.10 10.75
C MET A 36 1.07 -24.72 11.63
N PRO A 37 2.33 -24.76 11.16
CA PRO A 37 3.45 -24.27 11.95
C PRO A 37 3.39 -22.74 11.96
N CYS A 38 3.09 -22.18 13.13
CA CYS A 38 3.34 -20.76 13.40
C CYS A 38 4.83 -20.57 13.69
N ASP A 39 5.65 -20.36 12.66
CA ASP A 39 7.04 -19.93 12.85
C ASP A 39 7.10 -18.41 13.08
N PHE A 40 7.08 -18.01 14.35
CA PHE A 40 7.67 -16.75 14.81
C PHE A 40 9.02 -17.06 15.49
N SER A 41 10.05 -17.35 14.70
CA SER A 41 11.43 -17.48 15.18
C SER A 41 12.30 -16.37 14.61
N SER A 42 12.19 -15.17 15.17
CA SER A 42 13.27 -14.17 15.17
C SER A 42 13.71 -13.90 16.61
N ALA A 43 14.23 -14.95 17.25
CA ALA A 43 15.13 -14.81 18.38
C ALA A 43 16.53 -15.26 17.92
N GLN A 44 17.44 -14.30 17.71
CA GLN A 44 18.86 -14.61 17.62
C GLN A 44 19.32 -15.20 18.95
N PRO A 45 20.16 -16.26 18.90
CA PRO A 45 21.46 -16.11 19.54
C PRO A 45 22.62 -16.61 18.65
N ARG A 46 23.68 -15.80 18.65
CA ARG A 46 25.08 -16.18 18.88
C ARG A 46 25.56 -17.54 18.31
N GLY A 47 26.25 -17.44 17.18
CA GLY A 47 27.50 -18.14 16.82
C GLY A 47 27.63 -19.64 17.05
N GLU A 48 27.63 -20.41 15.96
CA GLU A 48 28.60 -21.49 15.77
C GLU A 48 28.77 -21.86 14.29
N ARG A 49 30.02 -22.11 13.93
CA ARG A 49 30.51 -22.59 12.63
C ARG A 49 30.27 -24.11 12.59
N ILE A 50 29.75 -24.66 11.49
CA ILE A 50 30.18 -25.94 10.87
C ILE A 50 29.47 -26.17 9.52
N SER A 51 30.33 -26.33 8.52
CA SER A 51 30.33 -27.19 7.32
C SER A 51 29.05 -27.65 6.61
N GLN A 52 29.00 -27.29 5.33
CA GLN A 52 28.91 -28.17 4.15
C GLN A 52 28.13 -29.49 4.32
N TYR A 53 26.90 -29.52 3.79
CA TYR A 53 26.35 -30.72 3.15
C TYR A 53 25.63 -30.36 1.84
N SER A 54 26.18 -30.92 0.77
CA SER A 54 25.66 -31.21 -0.57
C SER A 54 24.26 -30.69 -0.97
N LEU A 55 24.23 -29.79 -1.95
CA LEU A 55 23.09 -29.58 -2.84
C LEU A 55 22.94 -30.79 -3.78
N GLN A 56 22.05 -31.72 -3.44
CA GLN A 56 21.60 -32.75 -4.39
C GLN A 56 20.35 -32.26 -5.13
N ALA A 57 20.55 -32.15 -6.45
CA ALA A 57 19.60 -31.87 -7.52
C ALA A 57 18.13 -32.25 -7.26
N TYR A 58 17.28 -31.23 -7.13
CA TYR A 58 15.85 -31.37 -7.40
C TYR A 58 15.59 -31.03 -8.87
N ARG A 59 15.26 -32.05 -9.67
CA ARG A 59 14.94 -31.96 -11.09
C ARG A 59 13.42 -31.93 -11.26
N PRO A 60 12.78 -30.79 -11.56
CA PRO A 60 11.38 -30.83 -11.97
C PRO A 60 11.28 -31.31 -13.43
N LYS A 61 10.53 -32.38 -13.67
CA LYS A 61 10.07 -32.76 -15.01
C LYS A 61 9.19 -31.63 -15.55
N GLN A 62 9.63 -30.96 -16.62
CA GLN A 62 8.77 -30.09 -17.43
C GLN A 62 7.72 -30.97 -18.14
N LEU A 63 6.46 -30.85 -17.72
CA LEU A 63 5.32 -31.30 -18.51
C LEU A 63 4.95 -30.15 -19.45
N VAL A 64 5.20 -30.35 -20.74
CA VAL A 64 4.74 -29.45 -21.81
C VAL A 64 3.23 -29.64 -21.95
N VAL A 65 2.46 -28.64 -21.52
CA VAL A 65 1.05 -28.51 -21.85
C VAL A 65 0.95 -27.57 -23.05
N THR A 66 0.83 -28.14 -24.24
CA THR A 66 0.34 -27.43 -25.42
C THR A 66 -1.16 -27.27 -25.26
N ALA A 67 -1.58 -26.09 -24.78
CA ALA A 67 -2.97 -25.64 -24.89
C ALA A 67 -2.97 -24.31 -25.64
N ALA A 68 -3.27 -24.39 -26.93
CA ALA A 68 -3.71 -23.25 -27.71
C ALA A 68 -5.05 -22.78 -27.14
N ASN A 69 -5.04 -21.61 -26.51
CA ASN A 69 -6.15 -20.66 -26.42
C ASN A 69 -5.56 -19.39 -25.78
N SER A 70 -5.44 -18.33 -26.59
CA SER A 70 -5.02 -17.00 -26.17
C SER A 70 -6.10 -16.34 -25.29
N LEU A 71 -6.21 -16.79 -24.05
CA LEU A 71 -6.71 -15.97 -22.97
C LEU A 71 -5.54 -15.11 -22.52
N ALA A 72 -5.66 -13.80 -22.70
CA ALA A 72 -4.69 -12.83 -22.23
C ALA A 72 -4.43 -13.08 -20.73
N MET A 73 -3.32 -13.74 -20.41
CA MET A 73 -2.78 -13.78 -19.07
C MET A 73 -2.51 -12.32 -18.70
N SER A 74 -3.40 -11.76 -17.88
CA SER A 74 -3.15 -10.50 -17.19
C SER A 74 -1.88 -10.69 -16.38
N VAL A 75 -0.76 -10.21 -16.91
CA VAL A 75 0.47 -10.10 -16.14
C VAL A 75 0.08 -9.33 -14.88
N PRO A 76 0.24 -9.90 -13.68
CA PRO A 76 -0.03 -9.14 -12.46
C PRO A 76 0.83 -7.89 -12.56
N ALA A 77 0.18 -6.74 -12.62
CA ALA A 77 0.86 -5.45 -12.70
C ALA A 77 1.73 -5.31 -11.46
N GLU A 78 3.01 -5.68 -11.61
CA GLU A 78 3.94 -5.82 -10.51
C GLU A 78 4.12 -4.48 -9.83
N SER A 79 3.92 -4.44 -8.52
CA SER A 79 4.15 -3.22 -7.76
C SER A 79 5.65 -3.01 -7.62
N ARG A 80 6.18 -1.91 -8.14
CA ARG A 80 7.60 -1.55 -7.99
C ARG A 80 7.75 -0.23 -7.26
N ILE A 81 8.74 -0.14 -6.38
CA ILE A 81 9.16 1.12 -5.77
C ILE A 81 10.07 1.83 -6.78
N VAL A 82 9.74 3.08 -7.10
CA VAL A 82 10.51 3.91 -8.06
C VAL A 82 11.24 5.08 -7.39
N GLY A 83 11.02 5.28 -6.09
CA GLY A 83 11.74 6.30 -5.33
C GLY A 83 11.18 6.54 -3.95
N GLY A 84 11.72 7.53 -3.26
CA GLY A 84 11.26 8.03 -1.97
C GLY A 84 10.72 9.46 -2.06
N ARG A 85 10.76 10.17 -0.92
CA ARG A 85 10.39 11.59 -0.84
C ARG A 85 11.38 12.45 -1.63
N PRO A 86 10.93 13.21 -2.64
CA PRO A 86 11.80 14.13 -3.37
C PRO A 86 12.27 15.30 -2.48
N PRO A 87 13.45 15.88 -2.76
CA PRO A 87 13.90 17.08 -2.05
C PRO A 87 12.94 18.24 -2.29
N GLY A 88 12.68 19.03 -1.24
CA GLY A 88 11.71 20.14 -1.29
C GLY A 88 10.24 19.74 -1.11
N CYS A 89 9.91 18.45 -1.11
CA CYS A 89 8.55 17.98 -0.81
C CYS A 89 8.30 17.81 0.70
N PRO A 90 7.06 18.05 1.18
CA PRO A 90 6.66 17.81 2.57
C PRO A 90 6.68 16.31 2.94
N ALA A 91 6.53 15.97 4.21
CA ALA A 91 6.47 14.56 4.64
C ALA A 91 5.29 13.78 4.02
N ALA A 92 4.14 14.44 3.86
CA ALA A 92 3.02 13.92 3.09
C ALA A 92 3.14 14.38 1.62
N PHE A 93 3.95 13.68 0.82
CA PHE A 93 4.35 14.13 -0.52
C PHE A 93 3.53 13.57 -1.69
N CYS A 94 2.31 13.07 -1.48
CA CYS A 94 1.50 12.56 -2.59
C CYS A 94 1.21 13.64 -3.65
N GLY A 95 0.79 14.83 -3.20
CA GLY A 95 0.54 15.98 -4.07
C GLY A 95 1.82 16.53 -4.72
N CYS A 96 2.88 16.69 -3.93
CA CYS A 96 4.17 17.18 -4.44
C CYS A 96 4.77 16.24 -5.49
N GLY A 97 4.73 14.92 -5.25
CA GLY A 97 5.22 13.92 -6.20
C GLY A 97 4.38 13.87 -7.47
N ALA A 98 3.05 14.00 -7.37
CA ALA A 98 2.18 14.12 -8.55
C ALA A 98 2.49 15.39 -9.36
N ALA A 99 2.72 16.53 -8.70
CA ALA A 99 3.08 17.78 -9.37
C ALA A 99 4.42 17.66 -10.10
N LEU A 100 5.42 17.04 -9.49
CA LEU A 100 6.70 16.75 -10.13
C LEU A 100 6.53 15.84 -11.36
N ARG A 101 5.69 14.81 -11.26
CA ARG A 101 5.45 13.85 -12.35
C ARG A 101 4.73 14.47 -13.55
N VAL A 102 3.79 15.39 -13.31
CA VAL A 102 2.95 16.02 -14.34
C VAL A 102 3.57 17.31 -14.89
N PHE A 103 4.05 18.18 -14.01
CA PHE A 103 4.52 19.52 -14.36
C PHE A 103 6.05 19.66 -14.36
N GLY A 104 6.79 18.64 -13.90
CA GLY A 104 8.25 18.69 -13.80
C GLY A 104 8.78 19.62 -12.69
N ARG A 105 7.89 20.19 -11.86
CA ARG A 105 8.26 21.14 -10.79
C ARG A 105 7.35 21.00 -9.57
N VAL A 106 7.85 21.43 -8.42
CA VAL A 106 7.03 21.55 -7.21
C VAL A 106 6.06 22.71 -7.38
N VAL A 107 4.78 22.46 -7.13
CA VAL A 107 3.72 23.47 -7.09
C VAL A 107 3.13 23.45 -5.67
N PRO A 108 3.54 24.37 -4.78
CA PRO A 108 3.19 24.32 -3.36
C PRO A 108 1.69 24.24 -3.10
N GLU A 109 0.89 24.91 -3.92
CA GLU A 109 -0.58 24.92 -3.85
C GLU A 109 -1.17 23.53 -4.07
N LEU A 110 -0.47 22.65 -4.79
CA LEU A 110 -0.90 21.28 -5.09
C LEU A 110 -0.29 20.24 -4.14
N ASN A 111 0.49 20.65 -3.14
CA ASN A 111 0.99 19.71 -2.12
C ASN A 111 -0.17 19.09 -1.34
N LEU A 112 -1.24 19.87 -1.10
CA LEU A 112 -2.46 19.37 -0.49
C LEU A 112 -3.33 18.65 -1.54
N ALA A 113 -3.54 17.35 -1.36
CA ALA A 113 -4.32 16.52 -2.29
C ALA A 113 -5.73 17.08 -2.60
N ALA A 114 -6.37 17.74 -1.63
CA ALA A 114 -7.70 18.34 -1.84
C ALA A 114 -7.70 19.44 -2.91
N ASN A 115 -6.60 20.17 -3.11
CA ASN A 115 -6.53 21.26 -4.09
C ASN A 115 -6.51 20.74 -5.54
N TRP A 116 -6.14 19.48 -5.76
CA TRP A 116 -6.25 18.84 -7.08
C TRP A 116 -7.69 18.72 -7.57
N LEU A 117 -8.68 18.71 -6.67
CA LEU A 117 -10.09 18.63 -7.03
C LEU A 117 -10.64 19.92 -7.66
N ARG A 118 -9.83 20.99 -7.76
CA ARG A 118 -10.20 22.23 -8.44
C ARG A 118 -10.07 22.12 -9.96
N PHE A 119 -9.15 21.27 -10.43
CA PHE A 119 -9.02 20.97 -11.85
C PHE A 119 -10.31 20.36 -12.43
N PRO A 120 -10.59 20.57 -13.72
CA PRO A 120 -11.79 20.08 -14.35
C PRO A 120 -11.82 18.56 -14.35
N ARG A 121 -12.98 18.00 -14.02
CA ARG A 121 -13.20 16.55 -14.07
C ARG A 121 -13.12 16.06 -15.51
N THR A 122 -12.57 14.87 -15.70
CA THR A 122 -12.39 14.26 -17.02
C THR A 122 -12.52 12.74 -16.95
N SER A 123 -12.60 12.09 -18.11
CA SER A 123 -12.50 10.63 -18.20
C SER A 123 -11.08 10.14 -17.87
N PRO A 124 -10.94 8.94 -17.28
CA PRO A 124 -9.65 8.31 -17.05
C PRO A 124 -8.83 8.18 -18.35
N SER A 125 -7.61 8.73 -18.34
CA SER A 125 -6.67 8.70 -19.46
C SER A 125 -5.23 8.80 -18.93
N PRO A 126 -4.21 8.29 -19.64
CA PRO A 126 -2.81 8.50 -19.26
C PRO A 126 -2.47 9.98 -19.06
N GLY A 127 -1.72 10.29 -18.02
CA GLY A 127 -1.36 11.66 -17.62
C GLY A 127 -2.43 12.40 -16.80
N MET A 128 -3.65 11.85 -16.70
CA MET A 128 -4.67 12.40 -15.80
C MET A 128 -4.36 12.04 -14.34
N VAL A 129 -5.01 12.75 -13.43
CA VAL A 129 -4.75 12.60 -12.00
C VAL A 129 -6.00 12.11 -11.30
N ALA A 130 -5.86 11.05 -10.51
CA ALA A 130 -6.92 10.56 -9.63
C ALA A 130 -6.71 11.16 -8.24
N ALA A 131 -7.66 12.02 -7.83
CA ALA A 131 -7.58 12.78 -6.60
C ALA A 131 -8.77 12.51 -5.69
N ARG A 132 -8.52 12.55 -4.38
CA ARG A 132 -9.53 12.65 -3.33
C ARG A 132 -8.99 13.48 -2.18
N ARG A 133 -9.83 13.77 -1.20
CA ARG A 133 -9.35 14.39 0.04
C ARG A 133 -8.34 13.45 0.72
N GLY A 134 -7.09 13.92 0.83
CA GLY A 134 -5.99 13.21 1.51
C GLY A 134 -5.10 12.34 0.64
N HIS A 135 -5.44 12.04 -0.62
CA HIS A 135 -4.55 11.27 -1.49
C HIS A 135 -4.72 11.60 -2.98
N VAL A 136 -3.62 11.52 -3.72
CA VAL A 136 -3.58 11.80 -5.16
C VAL A 136 -2.48 10.99 -5.84
N PHE A 137 -2.75 10.49 -7.04
CA PHE A 137 -1.79 9.76 -7.87
C PHE A 137 -2.03 10.01 -9.36
N VAL A 138 -1.00 9.79 -10.19
CA VAL A 138 -1.06 10.01 -11.65
C VAL A 138 -1.37 8.69 -12.35
N LEU A 139 -2.23 8.73 -13.36
CA LEU A 139 -2.60 7.59 -14.18
C LEU A 139 -1.58 7.39 -15.30
N GLU A 140 -1.00 6.20 -15.40
CA GLU A 140 0.06 5.89 -16.36
C GLU A 140 -0.44 4.98 -17.48
N GLN A 141 -1.11 3.87 -17.13
CA GLN A 141 -1.61 2.90 -18.10
C GLN A 141 -2.91 2.27 -17.61
N HIS A 142 -3.87 2.09 -18.50
CA HIS A 142 -5.10 1.36 -18.18
C HIS A 142 -4.82 -0.14 -18.14
N LEU A 143 -5.24 -0.80 -17.07
CA LEU A 143 -5.06 -2.25 -16.89
C LEU A 143 -6.37 -3.04 -17.06
N GLY A 144 -7.51 -2.34 -17.10
CA GLY A 144 -8.84 -2.93 -17.27
C GLY A 144 -9.83 -2.48 -16.19
N GLY A 145 -11.10 -2.28 -16.57
CA GLY A 145 -12.14 -1.77 -15.67
C GLY A 145 -11.72 -0.47 -14.97
N ASP A 146 -11.86 -0.42 -13.63
CA ASP A 146 -11.43 0.71 -12.81
C ASP A 146 -9.95 0.63 -12.38
N ILE A 147 -9.17 -0.31 -12.90
CA ILE A 147 -7.79 -0.55 -12.46
C ILE A 147 -6.81 0.11 -13.44
N TRP A 148 -5.91 0.92 -12.88
CA TRP A 148 -4.88 1.66 -13.60
C TRP A 148 -3.52 1.43 -12.96
N MET A 149 -2.48 1.31 -13.80
CA MET A 149 -1.11 1.51 -13.34
C MET A 149 -0.98 2.97 -12.91
N ALA A 150 -0.63 3.18 -11.65
CA ALA A 150 -0.56 4.49 -11.04
C ALA A 150 0.86 4.82 -10.59
N TYR A 151 1.31 6.04 -10.89
CA TYR A 151 2.43 6.66 -10.20
C TYR A 151 1.91 7.25 -8.89
N ASP A 152 2.19 6.55 -7.79
CA ASP A 152 1.61 6.78 -6.47
C ASP A 152 2.69 7.20 -5.48
N ALA A 153 2.90 8.52 -5.36
CA ALA A 153 3.84 9.13 -4.44
C ALA A 153 3.31 9.10 -3.00
N ASN A 154 4.21 8.89 -2.03
CA ASN A 154 3.88 8.73 -0.61
C ASN A 154 2.84 7.63 -0.37
N SER A 155 2.95 6.53 -1.12
CA SER A 155 2.22 5.29 -0.88
C SER A 155 3.01 4.38 0.07
N GLY A 156 2.45 3.22 0.40
CA GLY A 156 2.89 2.33 1.50
C GLY A 156 4.39 2.38 1.83
N GLY A 157 4.72 2.66 3.10
CA GLY A 157 6.08 2.81 3.58
C GLY A 157 6.72 4.18 3.26
N HIS A 158 5.92 5.22 2.97
CA HIS A 158 6.42 6.55 2.55
C HIS A 158 7.30 6.50 1.30
N ALA A 159 6.92 5.64 0.35
CA ALA A 159 7.63 5.44 -0.91
C ALA A 159 6.81 5.95 -2.10
N THR A 160 7.49 6.17 -3.22
CA THR A 160 6.85 6.37 -4.52
C THR A 160 6.80 5.03 -5.23
N ARG A 161 5.61 4.58 -5.63
CA ARG A 161 5.39 3.27 -6.25
C ARG A 161 4.72 3.42 -7.61
N MET A 162 5.07 2.52 -8.52
CA MET A 162 4.28 2.22 -9.71
C MET A 162 3.53 0.92 -9.43
N HIS A 163 2.21 0.96 -9.35
CA HIS A 163 1.40 -0.21 -9.03
C HIS A 163 -0.04 -0.10 -9.52
N ALA A 164 -0.72 -1.23 -9.63
CA ALA A 164 -2.13 -1.27 -9.95
C ALA A 164 -2.98 -0.62 -8.85
N ARG A 165 -3.84 0.32 -9.23
CA ARG A 165 -4.75 1.03 -8.35
C ARG A 165 -6.14 1.12 -8.92
N SER A 166 -7.12 0.90 -8.05
CA SER A 166 -8.52 1.17 -8.36
C SER A 166 -8.82 2.66 -8.28
N LEU A 167 -9.59 3.16 -9.25
CA LEU A 167 -10.14 4.51 -9.25
C LEU A 167 -11.35 4.68 -8.32
N ARG A 168 -11.84 3.61 -7.67
CA ARG A 168 -13.00 3.71 -6.77
C ARG A 168 -12.73 4.70 -5.64
N GLY A 169 -13.64 5.66 -5.49
CA GLY A 169 -13.54 6.73 -4.49
C GLY A 169 -12.56 7.85 -4.86
N TYR A 170 -12.08 7.90 -6.11
CA TYR A 170 -11.30 9.01 -6.65
C TYR A 170 -12.08 9.75 -7.72
N THR A 171 -11.83 11.06 -7.80
CA THR A 171 -12.25 11.89 -8.92
C THR A 171 -11.08 12.02 -9.88
N VAL A 172 -11.28 11.70 -11.15
CA VAL A 172 -10.27 11.94 -12.18
C VAL A 172 -10.37 13.37 -12.67
N VAL A 173 -9.24 14.08 -12.68
CA VAL A 173 -9.14 15.48 -13.08
C VAL A 173 -8.08 15.64 -14.17
N ASN A 174 -8.26 16.67 -15.00
CA ASN A 174 -7.30 17.07 -16.02
C ASN A 174 -6.36 18.15 -15.46
N PRO A 175 -5.10 17.82 -15.13
CA PRO A 175 -4.15 18.77 -14.56
C PRO A 175 -3.66 19.83 -15.54
N HIS A 176 -3.95 19.69 -16.84
CA HIS A 176 -3.64 20.67 -17.88
C HIS A 176 -4.82 21.59 -18.20
N GLY A 177 -5.97 21.40 -17.56
CA GLY A 177 -7.11 22.31 -17.61
C GLY A 177 -6.95 23.48 -16.62
N ALA A 178 -7.79 24.51 -16.76
CA ALA A 178 -7.81 25.64 -15.82
C ALA A 178 -8.21 25.17 -14.40
N ALA A 179 -7.40 25.51 -13.39
CA ALA A 179 -7.55 25.11 -11.99
C ALA A 179 -8.24 26.17 -11.13
#